data_AF-A0A7R8ALY1-F1
#
_entry.id   AF-A0A7R8ALY1-F1
#
_cell.length_a   1.000
_cell.length_b   1.000
_cell.length_c   1.000
_cell.angle_alpha   90.00
_cell.angle_beta   90.00
_cell.angle_gamma   90.00
#
_symmetry.space_group_name_H-M   'P 1'
#
loop_
_entity.id
_entity.type
_entity.pdbx_description
1 polymer ?
#
loop_
_entity_poly.entity_id
_entity_poly.type
_entity_poly.pdbx_seq_one_letter_code
_entity_poly.pdbx_strand_id
1 'polypeptide(L)'
;MSGGGHYDFTTTTPAIQNTMQTLRTARYTSFKISKLAVFHPYQRYRFIMSQSSSTLSTFQSALETLYGPLALSSLPNPSSWTPPQSSGGHKGRYLWTDAFEVLSLLTLHTEVNRNPATKDAAGYTYLTLASRLVEAVHNTLGYTRDGSRRLSGASDSNPLGGGLRIGKMEEFGSDGDGQYHHYLTLWMFALNRMSVATGDPKYNEQGIALAKAIHGAFFMNRASERARMVWKMDMELNKALVGSEGNLDPIDGFVVFRLLQAAAGARGGDGEVLKEEIEDYARVMRRKGEHFVSADPLDLGMTLWTAHWFVHEEWAAKLGERCFEQICMSSIHSICPAVRR
;
A
#
# COMPACT_ATOMS: atom_id res chain seq x y z
N MET A 1 -46.03 11.94 -35.42
CA MET A 1 -47.17 11.39 -34.67
C MET A 1 -46.62 10.63 -33.48
N SER A 2 -47.07 11.07 -32.32
CA SER A 2 -46.76 10.61 -30.97
C SER A 2 -47.20 9.17 -30.69
N GLY A 3 -46.41 8.46 -29.89
CA GLY A 3 -46.79 7.20 -29.26
C GLY A 3 -45.90 6.94 -28.06
N GLY A 4 -46.28 7.49 -26.90
CA GLY A 4 -45.61 7.27 -25.63
C GLY A 4 -45.97 5.92 -25.02
N GLY A 5 -44.98 5.26 -24.44
CA GLY A 5 -45.14 4.11 -23.56
C GLY A 5 -44.62 4.48 -22.17
N HIS A 6 -45.53 4.66 -21.21
CA HIS A 6 -45.22 4.71 -19.79
C HIS A 6 -44.64 3.36 -19.36
N TYR A 7 -43.44 3.36 -18.76
CA TYR A 7 -42.94 2.23 -17.99
C TYR A 7 -43.02 2.56 -16.50
N ASP A 8 -43.86 1.77 -15.85
CA ASP A 8 -44.21 1.79 -14.44
C ASP A 8 -43.05 1.24 -13.59
N PHE A 9 -42.74 1.91 -12.49
CA PHE A 9 -41.53 1.69 -11.69
C PHE A 9 -41.84 0.88 -10.42
N THR A 10 -42.57 -0.22 -10.53
CA THR A 10 -42.84 -1.09 -9.37
C THR A 10 -43.02 -2.55 -9.77
N THR A 11 -41.91 -3.28 -9.96
CA THR A 11 -41.84 -4.73 -9.72
C THR A 11 -40.39 -5.18 -9.71
N THR A 12 -39.76 -5.15 -8.53
CA THR A 12 -38.47 -5.79 -8.27
C THR A 12 -38.70 -7.18 -7.69
N THR A 13 -38.02 -8.15 -8.29
CA THR A 13 -38.08 -9.60 -8.03
C THR A 13 -37.65 -9.97 -6.60
N PRO A 14 -38.24 -10.98 -5.93
CA PRO A 14 -38.07 -11.25 -4.48
C PRO A 14 -36.67 -11.75 -4.05
N ALA A 15 -35.72 -11.90 -4.97
CA ALA A 15 -34.43 -12.54 -4.68
C ALA A 15 -33.37 -11.59 -4.09
N ILE A 16 -33.61 -10.26 -4.09
CA ILE A 16 -32.61 -9.27 -3.65
C ILE A 16 -32.86 -8.76 -2.21
N GLN A 17 -34.06 -8.96 -1.66
CA GLN A 17 -34.35 -8.61 -0.26
C GLN A 17 -33.83 -9.63 0.76
N ASN A 18 -33.66 -10.91 0.38
CA ASN A 18 -33.21 -11.94 1.32
C ASN A 18 -31.72 -11.85 1.67
N THR A 19 -30.86 -11.34 0.77
CA THR A 19 -29.42 -11.22 1.05
C THR A 19 -29.08 -10.06 1.99
N MET A 20 -29.95 -9.04 2.05
CA MET A 20 -29.79 -7.88 2.96
C MET A 20 -30.28 -8.17 4.39
N GLN A 21 -31.05 -9.23 4.61
CA GLN A 21 -31.62 -9.57 5.92
C GLN A 21 -30.80 -10.62 6.69
N THR A 22 -29.96 -11.40 6.00
CA THR A 22 -29.04 -12.37 6.63
C THR A 22 -27.80 -11.72 7.27
N LEU A 23 -27.49 -10.47 6.93
CA LEU A 23 -26.32 -9.74 7.48
C LEU A 23 -26.61 -8.95 8.78
N ARG A 24 -27.80 -9.08 9.37
CA ARG A 24 -28.17 -8.39 10.64
C ARG A 24 -28.31 -9.30 11.86
N THR A 25 -28.05 -10.61 11.78
CA THR A 25 -28.32 -11.54 12.88
C THR A 25 -27.14 -12.40 13.38
N ALA A 26 -25.93 -12.28 12.85
CA ALA A 26 -24.78 -12.99 13.42
C ALA A 26 -24.15 -12.21 14.60
N ARG A 27 -24.81 -12.24 15.76
CA ARG A 27 -24.26 -11.79 17.05
C ARG A 27 -23.26 -12.82 17.58
N TYR A 28 -22.13 -12.30 18.09
CA TYR A 28 -21.42 -12.70 19.31
C TYR A 28 -21.61 -14.15 19.79
N THR A 29 -20.59 -14.99 19.57
CA THR A 29 -20.32 -16.15 20.43
C THR A 29 -19.05 -15.89 21.24
N SER A 30 -19.30 -15.59 22.52
CA SER A 30 -18.35 -15.46 23.62
C SER A 30 -17.57 -16.75 23.84
N PHE A 31 -16.24 -16.72 23.77
CA PHE A 31 -15.40 -17.79 24.33
C PHE A 31 -15.08 -17.46 25.79
N LYS A 32 -15.74 -18.16 26.72
CA LYS A 32 -15.46 -18.10 28.16
C LYS A 32 -14.30 -19.04 28.47
N ILE A 33 -13.23 -18.53 29.08
CA ILE A 33 -12.31 -19.33 29.89
C ILE A 33 -12.47 -18.86 31.32
N SER A 34 -12.98 -19.74 32.17
CA SER A 34 -13.20 -19.50 33.59
C SER A 34 -12.22 -20.32 34.43
N LYS A 35 -11.64 -19.62 35.42
CA LYS A 35 -11.04 -20.07 36.69
C LYS A 35 -9.66 -20.74 36.67
N LEU A 36 -8.68 -20.01 37.22
CA LEU A 36 -8.02 -20.42 38.47
C LEU A 36 -7.59 -19.17 39.24
N ALA A 37 -8.01 -19.12 40.51
CA ALA A 37 -7.79 -18.03 41.44
C ALA A 37 -6.66 -18.40 42.40
N VAL A 38 -5.78 -17.45 42.72
CA VAL A 38 -5.10 -17.40 44.03
C VAL A 38 -5.01 -15.93 44.46
N PHE A 39 -5.62 -15.63 45.59
CA PHE A 39 -5.57 -14.34 46.29
C PHE A 39 -4.28 -14.23 47.10
N HIS A 40 -3.58 -13.11 47.02
CA HIS A 40 -2.89 -12.55 48.19
C HIS A 40 -2.92 -11.01 48.19
N PRO A 41 -3.26 -10.38 49.33
CA PRO A 41 -3.47 -8.93 49.43
C PRO A 41 -2.16 -8.24 49.81
N TYR A 42 -1.85 -7.10 49.20
CA TYR A 42 -1.10 -5.95 49.76
C TYR A 42 -0.58 -5.11 48.60
N GLN A 43 -1.22 -3.96 48.35
CA GLN A 43 -0.58 -2.64 48.44
C GLN A 43 -1.50 -1.59 47.82
N ARG A 44 -1.86 -0.60 48.65
CA ARG A 44 -2.41 0.67 48.23
C ARG A 44 -1.36 1.38 47.37
N TYR A 45 -1.51 1.31 46.06
CA TYR A 45 -1.03 2.35 45.16
C TYR A 45 -2.24 2.96 44.48
N ARG A 46 -2.53 4.22 44.81
CA ARG A 46 -3.33 5.10 43.96
C ARG A 46 -2.57 5.22 42.65
N PHE A 47 -2.85 4.33 41.71
CA PHE A 47 -2.51 4.57 40.32
C PHE A 47 -3.40 5.74 39.89
N ILE A 48 -2.78 6.90 39.69
CA ILE A 48 -3.34 7.94 38.85
C ILE A 48 -3.70 7.23 37.55
N MET A 49 -4.98 7.20 37.18
CA MET A 49 -5.39 6.77 35.85
C MET A 49 -4.76 7.76 34.86
N SER A 50 -3.54 7.46 34.41
CA SER A 50 -2.99 7.96 33.16
C SER A 50 -4.08 7.70 32.12
N GLN A 51 -4.54 8.76 31.45
CA GLN A 51 -5.49 8.63 30.35
C GLN A 51 -4.94 7.57 29.40
N SER A 52 -5.66 6.47 29.20
CA SER A 52 -5.26 5.47 28.21
C SER A 52 -5.19 6.17 26.86
N SER A 53 -3.98 6.30 26.29
CA SER A 53 -3.81 6.77 24.91
C SER A 53 -4.71 5.95 24.00
N SER A 54 -5.56 6.63 23.24
CA SER A 54 -6.33 5.97 22.18
C SER A 54 -5.41 5.32 21.15
N THR A 55 -5.86 4.29 20.45
CA THR A 55 -5.11 3.70 19.34
C THR A 55 -4.71 4.75 18.30
N LEU A 56 -5.58 5.74 18.05
CA LEU A 56 -5.32 6.85 17.13
C LEU A 56 -4.20 7.77 17.62
N SER A 57 -4.17 8.11 18.91
CA SER A 57 -3.08 8.94 19.46
C SER A 57 -1.76 8.19 19.49
N THR A 58 -1.77 6.88 19.77
CA THR A 58 -0.54 6.06 19.66
C THR A 58 -0.04 5.98 18.22
N PHE A 59 -0.95 5.80 17.26
CA PHE A 59 -0.63 5.79 15.83
C PHE A 59 -0.02 7.13 15.40
N GLN A 60 -0.68 8.25 15.73
CA GLN A 60 -0.17 9.58 15.41
C GLN A 60 1.22 9.81 16.03
N SER A 61 1.40 9.53 17.33
CA SER A 61 2.70 9.69 18.00
C SER A 61 3.82 8.87 17.35
N ALA A 62 3.52 7.69 16.80
CA ALA A 62 4.50 6.88 16.08
C ALA A 62 4.95 7.57 14.79
N LEU A 63 4.02 8.11 14.00
CA LEU A 63 4.32 8.83 12.76
C LEU A 63 5.10 10.13 13.04
N GLU A 64 4.75 10.83 14.13
CA GLU A 64 5.40 12.08 14.53
C GLU A 64 6.90 11.91 14.82
N THR A 65 7.37 10.70 15.14
CA THR A 65 8.80 10.42 15.34
C THR A 65 9.63 10.65 14.07
N LEU A 66 9.03 10.49 12.89
CA LEU A 66 9.67 10.67 11.59
C LEU A 66 9.20 11.95 10.89
N TYR A 67 7.91 12.27 10.97
CA TYR A 67 7.31 13.35 10.18
C TYR A 67 7.00 14.62 10.98
N GLY A 68 7.50 14.68 12.22
CA GLY A 68 7.35 15.84 13.10
C GLY A 68 5.91 15.98 13.61
N PRO A 69 5.54 17.12 14.22
CA PRO A 69 4.21 17.29 14.79
C PRO A 69 3.09 17.15 13.75
N LEU A 70 2.17 16.21 13.98
CA LEU A 70 1.02 15.91 13.12
C LEU A 70 -0.32 16.22 13.80
N ALA A 71 -0.30 16.65 15.06
CA ALA A 71 -1.49 17.16 15.74
C ALA A 71 -2.08 18.35 14.98
N LEU A 72 -3.39 18.35 14.77
CA LEU A 72 -4.10 19.44 14.06
C LEU A 72 -3.84 20.82 14.67
N SER A 73 -3.71 20.91 16.00
CA SER A 73 -3.35 22.14 16.71
C SER A 73 -1.97 22.69 16.35
N SER A 74 -1.06 21.83 15.91
CA SER A 74 0.30 22.16 15.49
C SER A 74 0.39 22.47 13.98
N LEU A 75 -0.71 22.31 13.24
CA LEU A 75 -0.77 22.46 11.78
C LEU A 75 -1.80 23.52 11.36
N PRO A 76 -1.70 24.78 11.81
CA PRO A 76 -2.68 25.82 11.46
C PRO A 76 -2.70 26.15 9.95
N ASN A 77 -1.60 25.88 9.24
CA ASN A 77 -1.53 26.03 7.79
C ASN A 77 -0.84 24.80 7.16
N PRO A 78 -1.60 23.74 6.80
CA PRO A 78 -1.04 22.53 6.23
C PRO A 78 -0.31 22.75 4.90
N SER A 79 -0.65 23.82 4.17
CA SER A 79 0.00 24.16 2.90
C SER A 79 1.45 24.64 3.07
N SER A 80 1.85 25.03 4.27
CA SER A 80 3.24 25.41 4.60
C SER A 80 4.07 24.26 5.16
N TRP A 81 3.44 23.13 5.50
CA TRP A 81 4.14 22.00 6.14
C TRP A 81 5.17 21.40 5.19
N THR A 82 6.44 21.37 5.56
CA THR A 82 7.45 20.70 4.74
C THR A 82 7.78 19.37 5.39
N PRO A 83 7.64 18.22 4.70
CA PRO A 83 7.96 16.94 5.30
C PRO A 83 9.40 16.93 5.79
N PRO A 84 9.68 16.58 7.06
CA PRO A 84 11.04 16.51 7.59
C PRO A 84 11.91 15.56 6.77
N GLN A 85 13.22 15.80 6.73
CA GLN A 85 14.19 14.95 6.03
C GLN A 85 14.58 13.70 6.85
N SER A 86 13.60 13.08 7.51
CA SER A 86 13.82 12.02 8.51
C SER A 86 13.23 10.66 8.12
N SER A 87 12.63 10.53 6.92
CA SER A 87 12.15 9.24 6.40
C SER A 87 13.28 8.22 6.17
N GLY A 88 14.54 8.67 6.30
CA GLY A 88 15.75 7.96 5.96
C GLY A 88 16.20 8.26 4.53
N GLY A 89 17.36 7.71 4.15
CA GLY A 89 17.83 7.77 2.77
C GLY A 89 18.46 9.10 2.33
N HIS A 90 18.95 9.09 1.10
CA HIS A 90 19.68 10.21 0.49
C HIS A 90 18.77 11.44 0.32
N LYS A 91 19.26 12.60 0.81
CA LYS A 91 18.49 13.86 0.94
C LYS A 91 17.22 13.71 1.81
N GLY A 92 17.23 12.72 2.72
CA GLY A 92 16.16 12.49 3.69
C GLY A 92 14.87 11.97 3.07
N ARG A 93 14.95 11.24 1.96
CA ARG A 93 13.82 10.55 1.31
C ARG A 93 14.14 9.08 1.10
N TYR A 94 13.20 8.23 1.47
CA TYR A 94 13.30 6.78 1.27
C TYR A 94 11.95 6.26 0.83
N LEU A 95 11.87 5.80 -0.42
CA LEU A 95 10.61 5.62 -1.14
C LEU A 95 9.61 4.71 -0.40
N TRP A 96 10.11 3.65 0.26
CA TRP A 96 9.28 2.74 1.05
C TRP A 96 8.64 3.42 2.27
N THR A 97 9.45 4.11 3.07
CA THR A 97 8.97 4.84 4.27
C THR A 97 8.00 5.94 3.88
N ASP A 98 8.30 6.68 2.80
CA ASP A 98 7.45 7.77 2.32
C ASP A 98 6.12 7.23 1.76
N ALA A 99 6.12 6.06 1.10
CA ALA A 99 4.87 5.41 0.63
C ALA A 99 3.94 5.06 1.79
N PHE A 100 4.48 4.46 2.87
CA PHE A 100 3.73 4.17 4.07
C PHE A 100 3.21 5.43 4.77
N GLU A 101 3.97 6.51 4.76
CA GLU A 101 3.51 7.76 5.36
C GLU A 101 2.36 8.38 4.58
N VAL A 102 2.41 8.39 3.24
CA VAL A 102 1.25 8.84 2.43
C VAL A 102 0.00 8.04 2.82
N LEU A 103 0.10 6.72 2.89
CA LEU A 103 -1.00 5.86 3.32
C LEU A 103 -1.46 6.13 4.77
N SER A 104 -0.52 6.45 5.65
CA SER A 104 -0.78 6.75 7.06
C SER A 104 -1.48 8.09 7.22
N LEU A 105 -1.09 9.13 6.48
CA LEU A 105 -1.75 10.43 6.43
C LEU A 105 -3.19 10.31 5.87
N LEU A 106 -3.40 9.48 4.83
CA LEU A 106 -4.74 9.18 4.33
C LEU A 106 -5.61 8.44 5.38
N THR A 107 -4.98 7.56 6.15
CA THR A 107 -5.65 6.87 7.26
C THR A 107 -6.01 7.86 8.37
N LEU A 108 -5.09 8.73 8.79
CA LEU A 108 -5.37 9.80 9.75
C LEU A 108 -6.52 10.69 9.26
N HIS A 109 -6.51 11.12 7.99
CA HIS A 109 -7.61 11.88 7.40
C HIS A 109 -8.96 11.19 7.63
N THR A 110 -9.04 9.88 7.39
CA THR A 110 -10.27 9.12 7.55
C THR A 110 -10.67 8.99 9.03
N GLU A 111 -9.73 8.63 9.90
CA GLU A 111 -10.00 8.34 11.30
C GLU A 111 -10.39 9.61 12.09
N VAL A 112 -9.68 10.72 11.89
CA VAL A 112 -10.00 11.97 12.60
C VAL A 112 -11.37 12.51 12.21
N ASN A 113 -11.75 12.37 10.93
CA ASN A 113 -13.03 12.87 10.42
C ASN A 113 -14.21 11.93 10.69
N ARG A 114 -13.96 10.67 11.08
CA ARG A 114 -15.02 9.74 11.49
C ARG A 114 -15.64 10.14 12.84
N ASN A 115 -14.85 10.73 13.74
CA ASN A 115 -15.29 11.11 15.08
C ASN A 115 -15.45 12.64 15.20
N PRO A 116 -16.66 13.16 15.53
CA PRO A 116 -16.89 14.59 15.72
C PRO A 116 -15.93 15.28 16.71
N ALA A 117 -15.44 14.56 17.72
CA ALA A 117 -14.55 15.10 18.75
C ALA A 117 -13.11 15.32 18.26
N THR A 118 -12.68 14.60 17.23
CA THR A 118 -11.32 14.70 16.64
C THR A 118 -11.36 15.33 15.25
N LYS A 119 -12.53 15.78 14.81
CA LYS A 119 -12.77 16.20 13.44
C LYS A 119 -11.82 17.34 13.06
N ASP A 120 -11.17 17.16 11.92
CA ASP A 120 -10.40 18.23 11.30
C ASP A 120 -11.37 19.33 10.84
N ALA A 121 -11.24 20.51 11.43
CA ALA A 121 -12.11 21.65 11.13
C ALA A 121 -11.97 22.10 9.66
N ALA A 122 -10.77 21.98 9.09
CA ALA A 122 -10.54 22.24 7.66
C ALA A 122 -11.09 21.09 6.80
N GLY A 123 -11.02 19.86 7.31
CA GLY A 123 -11.48 18.65 6.63
C GLY A 123 -10.54 18.18 5.52
N TYR A 124 -9.38 18.80 5.33
CA TYR A 124 -8.42 18.46 4.26
C TYR A 124 -6.96 18.55 4.72
N THR A 125 -6.69 18.71 6.01
CA THR A 125 -5.35 18.92 6.58
C THR A 125 -4.42 17.78 6.17
N TYR A 126 -4.73 16.54 6.56
CA TYR A 126 -3.88 15.39 6.24
C TYR A 126 -3.80 15.06 4.74
N LEU A 127 -4.84 15.36 3.94
CA LEU A 127 -4.77 15.24 2.48
C LEU A 127 -3.74 16.21 1.88
N THR A 128 -3.66 17.42 2.43
CA THR A 128 -2.69 18.44 2.03
C THR A 128 -1.27 18.01 2.41
N LEU A 129 -1.07 17.47 3.61
CA LEU A 129 0.22 16.91 4.03
C LEU A 129 0.65 15.78 3.09
N ALA A 130 -0.25 14.84 2.78
CA ALA A 130 0.04 13.74 1.87
C ALA A 130 0.41 14.22 0.46
N SER A 131 -0.29 15.21 -0.08
CA SER A 131 0.07 15.83 -1.38
C SER A 131 1.47 16.45 -1.34
N ARG A 132 1.81 17.15 -0.26
CA ARG A 132 3.13 17.80 -0.11
C ARG A 132 4.26 16.79 0.06
N LEU A 133 3.99 15.64 0.69
CA LEU A 133 4.92 14.53 0.74
C LEU A 133 5.12 13.91 -0.66
N VAL A 134 4.05 13.70 -1.42
CA VAL A 134 4.13 13.24 -2.82
C VAL A 134 5.02 14.17 -3.65
N GLU A 135 4.80 15.49 -3.57
CA GLU A 135 5.63 16.49 -4.24
C GLU A 135 7.10 16.42 -3.81
N ALA A 136 7.37 16.30 -2.50
CA ALA A 136 8.73 16.21 -1.96
C ALA A 136 9.45 14.95 -2.46
N VAL A 137 8.75 13.81 -2.54
CA VAL A 137 9.28 12.57 -3.10
C VAL A 137 9.59 12.73 -4.58
N HIS A 138 8.66 13.27 -5.38
CA HIS A 138 8.88 13.45 -6.83
C HIS A 138 10.05 14.42 -7.10
N ASN A 139 10.17 15.49 -6.32
CA ASN A 139 11.24 16.48 -6.46
C ASN A 139 12.60 16.02 -5.92
N THR A 140 12.65 14.91 -5.18
CA THR A 140 13.90 14.36 -4.65
C THR A 140 14.28 13.09 -5.39
N LEU A 141 13.41 12.08 -5.37
CA LEU A 141 13.64 10.74 -5.90
C LEU A 141 13.35 10.62 -7.40
N GLY A 142 12.64 11.57 -8.00
CA GLY A 142 12.45 11.69 -9.46
C GLY A 142 13.58 12.44 -10.18
N TYR A 143 14.63 12.83 -9.45
CA TYR A 143 15.81 13.51 -9.97
C TYR A 143 17.06 12.67 -9.76
N THR A 144 18.12 12.95 -10.52
CA THR A 144 19.48 12.44 -10.25
C THR A 144 19.93 12.81 -8.84
N ARG A 145 20.91 12.08 -8.30
CA ARG A 145 21.34 12.25 -6.90
C ARG A 145 21.83 13.67 -6.60
N ASP A 146 22.59 14.26 -7.50
CA ASP A 146 23.00 15.68 -7.42
C ASP A 146 21.80 16.66 -7.47
N GLY A 147 20.66 16.24 -8.04
CA GLY A 147 19.46 17.04 -8.23
C GLY A 147 19.51 17.90 -9.50
N SER A 148 20.47 17.68 -10.39
CA SER A 148 20.68 18.52 -11.57
C SER A 148 19.64 18.32 -12.67
N ARG A 149 19.08 17.12 -12.79
CA ARG A 149 18.06 16.79 -13.80
C ARG A 149 17.09 15.72 -13.34
N ARG A 150 15.94 15.63 -14.01
CA ARG A 150 15.03 14.49 -13.88
C ARG A 150 15.70 13.20 -14.37
N LEU A 151 15.23 12.06 -13.88
CA LEU A 151 15.66 10.74 -14.37
C LEU A 151 15.35 10.60 -15.86
N SER A 152 16.14 9.80 -16.58
CA SER A 152 15.95 9.58 -18.02
C SER A 152 14.52 9.12 -18.33
N GLY A 153 13.84 9.77 -19.28
CA GLY A 153 12.45 9.51 -19.65
C GLY A 153 11.41 10.37 -18.91
N ALA A 154 11.78 11.07 -17.84
CA ALA A 154 10.89 11.98 -17.12
C ALA A 154 10.95 13.42 -17.67
N SER A 155 9.85 14.16 -17.49
CA SER A 155 9.69 15.58 -17.83
C SER A 155 8.80 16.27 -16.80
N ASP A 156 8.63 17.60 -16.86
CA ASP A 156 7.73 18.30 -15.92
C ASP A 156 6.26 17.89 -16.08
N SER A 157 5.82 17.59 -17.31
CA SER A 157 4.48 17.08 -17.59
C SER A 157 4.31 15.59 -17.31
N ASN A 158 5.42 14.82 -17.27
CA ASN A 158 5.43 13.41 -16.91
C ASN A 158 6.59 13.14 -15.92
N PRO A 159 6.44 13.56 -14.65
CA PRO A 159 7.54 13.54 -13.68
C PRO A 159 8.00 12.13 -13.30
N LEU A 160 7.16 11.12 -13.54
CA LEU A 160 7.42 9.72 -13.21
C LEU A 160 7.81 8.87 -14.43
N GLY A 161 7.98 9.50 -15.60
CA GLY A 161 8.32 8.84 -16.87
C GLY A 161 9.68 8.13 -16.90
N GLY A 162 10.53 8.39 -15.91
CA GLY A 162 11.83 7.72 -15.71
C GLY A 162 11.88 6.83 -14.47
N GLY A 163 10.74 6.60 -13.82
CA GLY A 163 10.72 5.90 -12.55
C GLY A 163 11.00 6.81 -11.34
N LEU A 164 11.37 6.18 -10.22
CA LEU A 164 11.82 6.86 -8.99
C LEU A 164 12.99 6.08 -8.39
N ARG A 165 14.01 6.82 -7.94
CA ARG A 165 15.06 6.23 -7.09
C ARG A 165 14.46 5.75 -5.77
N ILE A 166 15.08 4.73 -5.17
CA ILE A 166 14.67 4.30 -3.82
C ILE A 166 15.23 5.19 -2.71
N GLY A 167 16.34 5.90 -2.98
CA GLY A 167 16.92 6.85 -2.04
C GLY A 167 17.91 6.23 -1.05
N LYS A 168 18.66 5.19 -1.42
CA LYS A 168 19.75 4.68 -0.54
C LYS A 168 20.88 5.71 -0.39
N MET A 169 21.58 5.67 0.75
CA MET A 169 22.70 6.57 1.03
C MET A 169 23.86 6.29 0.09
N GLU A 170 24.19 5.02 -0.12
CA GLU A 170 25.18 4.54 -1.04
C GLU A 170 24.67 4.69 -2.48
N GLU A 171 25.52 5.19 -3.38
CA GLU A 171 25.13 5.39 -4.78
C GLU A 171 25.20 4.11 -5.61
N PHE A 172 26.25 3.31 -5.41
CA PHE A 172 26.58 2.17 -6.26
C PHE A 172 26.44 0.83 -5.52
N GLY A 173 26.35 -0.25 -6.30
CA GLY A 173 26.32 -1.61 -5.80
C GLY A 173 24.92 -2.22 -5.71
N SER A 174 24.87 -3.50 -5.40
CA SER A 174 23.62 -4.26 -5.27
C SER A 174 22.70 -3.71 -4.17
N ASP A 175 23.25 -3.11 -3.11
CA ASP A 175 22.50 -2.45 -2.02
C ASP A 175 22.51 -0.90 -2.10
N GLY A 176 23.16 -0.34 -3.13
CA GLY A 176 23.17 1.11 -3.36
C GLY A 176 21.83 1.65 -3.85
N ASP A 177 21.82 2.86 -4.36
CA ASP A 177 20.63 3.45 -4.97
C ASP A 177 20.25 2.73 -6.28
N GLY A 178 19.10 3.09 -6.82
CA GLY A 178 18.54 2.44 -8.00
C GLY A 178 17.03 2.43 -7.92
N GLN A 179 16.42 1.51 -8.65
CA GLN A 179 14.98 1.34 -8.69
C GLN A 179 14.62 -0.10 -8.32
N TYR A 180 13.74 -0.27 -7.33
CA TYR A 180 13.24 -1.58 -6.90
C TYR A 180 11.77 -1.69 -7.28
N HIS A 181 11.41 -2.81 -7.89
CA HIS A 181 10.07 -3.01 -8.41
C HIS A 181 9.00 -2.87 -7.31
N HIS A 182 9.13 -3.61 -6.21
CA HIS A 182 8.15 -3.57 -5.12
C HIS A 182 8.05 -2.21 -4.39
N TYR A 183 9.11 -1.39 -4.40
CA TYR A 183 9.04 -0.04 -3.84
C TYR A 183 8.21 0.87 -4.75
N LEU A 184 8.43 0.73 -6.06
CA LEU A 184 7.68 1.48 -7.07
C LEU A 184 6.21 1.08 -7.09
N THR A 185 5.87 -0.21 -6.96
CA THR A 185 4.48 -0.66 -6.88
C THR A 185 3.79 -0.19 -5.61
N LEU A 186 4.47 -0.19 -4.45
CA LEU A 186 3.90 0.39 -3.23
C LEU A 186 3.64 1.90 -3.38
N TRP A 187 4.54 2.62 -4.06
CA TRP A 187 4.33 4.04 -4.37
C TRP A 187 3.16 4.26 -5.34
N MET A 188 3.04 3.46 -6.40
CA MET A 188 1.88 3.48 -7.30
C MET A 188 0.58 3.24 -6.53
N PHE A 189 0.58 2.31 -5.58
CA PHE A 189 -0.56 2.07 -4.70
C PHE A 189 -0.90 3.30 -3.86
N ALA A 190 0.10 3.94 -3.23
CA ALA A 190 -0.10 5.17 -2.47
C ALA A 190 -0.71 6.29 -3.33
N LEU A 191 -0.23 6.47 -4.57
CA LEU A 191 -0.80 7.43 -5.52
C LEU A 191 -2.24 7.08 -5.92
N ASN A 192 -2.55 5.80 -6.14
CA ASN A 192 -3.92 5.37 -6.39
C ASN A 192 -4.83 5.70 -5.20
N ARG A 193 -4.39 5.45 -3.96
CA ARG A 193 -5.13 5.80 -2.74
C ARG A 193 -5.31 7.30 -2.58
N MET A 194 -4.31 8.09 -2.94
CA MET A 194 -4.43 9.56 -3.02
C MET A 194 -5.55 9.95 -3.98
N SER A 195 -5.62 9.34 -5.17
CA SER A 195 -6.66 9.63 -6.15
C SER A 195 -8.07 9.31 -5.64
N VAL A 196 -8.21 8.20 -4.93
CA VAL A 196 -9.49 7.80 -4.31
C VAL A 196 -9.88 8.78 -3.20
N ALA A 197 -8.96 9.08 -2.28
CA ALA A 197 -9.26 9.91 -1.11
C ALA A 197 -9.54 11.37 -1.45
N THR A 198 -8.85 11.92 -2.46
CA THR A 198 -9.01 13.33 -2.87
C THR A 198 -10.05 13.53 -3.98
N GLY A 199 -10.41 12.46 -4.69
CA GLY A 199 -11.18 12.58 -5.94
C GLY A 199 -10.36 13.09 -7.13
N ASP A 200 -9.08 13.43 -6.97
CA ASP A 200 -8.22 13.99 -8.02
C ASP A 200 -7.63 12.87 -8.91
N PRO A 201 -7.95 12.79 -10.21
CA PRO A 201 -7.49 11.70 -11.08
C PRO A 201 -5.97 11.73 -11.31
N LYS A 202 -5.32 12.88 -11.14
CA LYS A 202 -3.91 13.07 -11.48
C LYS A 202 -3.00 12.06 -10.78
N TYR A 203 -3.32 11.67 -9.55
CA TYR A 203 -2.48 10.74 -8.80
C TYR A 203 -2.55 9.33 -9.40
N ASN A 204 -3.73 8.87 -9.86
CA ASN A 204 -3.84 7.59 -10.53
C ASN A 204 -3.16 7.62 -11.91
N GLU A 205 -3.29 8.72 -12.64
CA GLU A 205 -2.60 8.95 -13.91
C GLU A 205 -1.08 8.92 -13.75
N GLN A 206 -0.56 9.54 -12.69
CA GLN A 206 0.86 9.45 -12.31
C GLN A 206 1.27 8.01 -11.97
N GLY A 207 0.42 7.26 -11.24
CA GLY A 207 0.65 5.84 -10.98
C GLY A 207 0.74 5.01 -12.27
N ILE A 208 -0.15 5.26 -13.24
CA ILE A 208 -0.13 4.63 -14.57
C ILE A 208 1.12 5.04 -15.36
N ALA A 209 1.50 6.32 -15.33
CA ALA A 209 2.71 6.80 -16.00
C ALA A 209 3.96 6.11 -15.44
N LEU A 210 4.05 5.96 -14.12
CA LEU A 210 5.11 5.21 -13.45
C LEU A 210 5.11 3.73 -13.85
N ALA A 211 3.94 3.11 -13.88
CA ALA A 211 3.77 1.71 -14.29
C ALA A 211 4.32 1.46 -15.70
N LYS A 212 3.94 2.32 -16.66
CA LYS A 212 4.41 2.24 -18.05
C LYS A 212 5.90 2.49 -18.19
N ALA A 213 6.44 3.46 -17.44
CA ALA A 213 7.86 3.82 -17.48
C ALA A 213 8.76 2.64 -17.06
N ILE A 214 8.38 1.92 -16.01
CA ILE A 214 9.25 0.93 -15.39
C ILE A 214 9.04 -0.49 -15.94
N HIS A 215 7.83 -0.83 -16.42
CA HIS A 215 7.47 -2.20 -16.77
C HIS A 215 8.48 -2.88 -17.72
N GLY A 216 8.81 -2.24 -18.85
CA GLY A 216 9.72 -2.84 -19.84
C GLY A 216 11.12 -3.14 -19.30
N ALA A 217 11.62 -2.32 -18.37
CA ALA A 217 12.96 -2.45 -17.80
C ALA A 217 13.06 -3.60 -16.79
N PHE A 218 11.98 -3.90 -16.07
CA PHE A 218 11.96 -4.95 -15.04
C PHE A 218 11.66 -6.35 -15.56
N PHE A 219 11.31 -6.51 -16.84
CA PHE A 219 10.96 -7.80 -17.45
C PHE A 219 12.04 -8.32 -18.40
N MET A 220 12.47 -9.56 -18.18
CA MET A 220 13.43 -10.29 -19.02
C MET A 220 12.72 -11.39 -19.81
N ASN A 221 13.08 -11.56 -21.09
CA ASN A 221 12.48 -12.55 -22.00
C ASN A 221 10.94 -12.46 -22.05
N ARG A 222 10.40 -11.23 -22.04
CA ARG A 222 8.98 -10.86 -21.93
C ARG A 222 8.03 -11.68 -22.82
N ALA A 223 8.46 -11.95 -24.04
CA ALA A 223 7.66 -12.67 -25.06
C ALA A 223 7.79 -14.20 -25.02
N SER A 224 8.52 -14.77 -24.06
CA SER A 224 8.76 -16.21 -23.95
C SER A 224 8.09 -16.83 -22.72
N GLU A 225 7.96 -18.16 -22.70
CA GLU A 225 7.56 -18.91 -21.49
C GLU A 225 8.56 -18.78 -20.34
N ARG A 226 9.78 -18.30 -20.61
CA ARG A 226 10.82 -18.01 -19.62
C ARG A 226 10.80 -16.55 -19.16
N ALA A 227 9.69 -15.85 -19.38
CA ALA A 227 9.47 -14.51 -18.87
C ALA A 227 9.69 -14.48 -17.35
N ARG A 228 10.57 -13.59 -16.91
CA ARG A 228 10.89 -13.39 -15.50
C ARG A 228 11.12 -11.93 -15.21
N MET A 229 11.08 -11.59 -13.93
CA MET A 229 11.41 -10.24 -13.49
C MET A 229 12.84 -10.15 -12.98
N VAL A 230 13.33 -8.93 -12.82
CA VAL A 230 14.55 -8.64 -12.04
C VAL A 230 14.18 -7.83 -10.82
N TRP A 231 14.90 -8.03 -9.72
CA TRP A 231 14.54 -7.42 -8.44
C TRP A 231 14.90 -5.92 -8.39
N LYS A 232 16.02 -5.55 -9.02
CA LYS A 232 16.56 -4.19 -8.97
C LYS A 232 17.21 -3.76 -10.28
N MET A 233 16.86 -2.55 -10.71
CA MET A 233 17.49 -1.81 -11.80
C MET A 233 18.36 -0.67 -11.27
N ASP A 234 19.29 -0.19 -12.10
CA ASP A 234 20.00 1.06 -11.85
C ASP A 234 19.06 2.28 -11.92
N MET A 235 19.56 3.45 -11.52
CA MET A 235 18.74 4.67 -11.41
C MET A 235 18.12 5.10 -12.75
N GLU A 236 18.77 4.77 -13.87
CA GLU A 236 18.34 5.16 -15.22
C GLU A 236 17.61 4.02 -15.96
N LEU A 237 17.28 2.91 -15.29
CA LEU A 237 16.56 1.76 -15.85
C LEU A 237 17.25 1.06 -17.04
N ASN A 238 18.56 1.22 -17.19
CA ASN A 238 19.33 0.66 -18.30
C ASN A 238 19.93 -0.71 -17.98
N LYS A 239 20.14 -1.01 -16.69
CA LYS A 239 20.86 -2.22 -16.28
C LYS A 239 20.26 -2.84 -15.02
N ALA A 240 20.06 -4.17 -15.06
CA ALA A 240 19.76 -4.95 -13.88
C ALA A 240 20.98 -4.99 -12.94
N LEU A 241 20.81 -4.49 -11.72
CA LEU A 241 21.82 -4.53 -10.66
C LEU A 241 21.69 -5.80 -9.81
N VAL A 242 20.46 -6.30 -9.64
CA VAL A 242 20.20 -7.57 -8.98
C VAL A 242 19.22 -8.38 -9.84
N GLY A 243 19.76 -9.40 -10.50
CA GLY A 243 19.04 -10.21 -11.49
C GLY A 243 18.19 -11.35 -10.93
N SER A 244 18.19 -11.55 -9.61
CA SER A 244 17.25 -12.47 -8.96
C SER A 244 15.82 -11.93 -9.07
N GLU A 245 14.83 -12.80 -8.89
CA GLU A 245 13.43 -12.41 -8.88
C GLU A 245 13.00 -12.12 -7.44
N GLY A 246 12.36 -10.97 -7.19
CA GLY A 246 11.67 -10.78 -5.92
C GLY A 246 10.55 -11.80 -5.75
N ASN A 247 10.32 -12.25 -4.51
CA ASN A 247 9.25 -13.18 -4.22
C ASN A 247 7.89 -12.56 -4.58
N LEU A 248 7.65 -11.35 -4.06
CA LEU A 248 6.41 -10.60 -4.17
C LEU A 248 6.27 -9.75 -5.43
N ASP A 249 7.38 -9.35 -6.07
CA ASP A 249 7.35 -8.43 -7.23
C ASP A 249 6.27 -8.80 -8.28
N PRO A 250 6.08 -10.07 -8.70
CA PRO A 250 5.04 -10.41 -9.66
C PRO A 250 3.61 -10.26 -9.12
N ILE A 251 3.40 -10.56 -7.84
CA ILE A 251 2.07 -10.47 -7.20
C ILE A 251 1.72 -9.00 -6.97
N ASP A 252 2.65 -8.23 -6.41
CA ASP A 252 2.47 -6.80 -6.16
C ASP A 252 2.23 -6.05 -7.48
N GLY A 253 3.00 -6.36 -8.52
CA GLY A 253 2.79 -5.83 -9.86
C GLY A 253 1.41 -6.18 -10.41
N PHE A 254 1.01 -7.46 -10.36
CA PHE A 254 -0.30 -7.91 -10.83
C PHE A 254 -1.46 -7.19 -10.13
N VAL A 255 -1.41 -7.10 -8.80
CA VAL A 255 -2.47 -6.48 -7.98
C VAL A 255 -2.52 -4.97 -8.21
N VAL A 256 -1.39 -4.28 -8.08
CA VAL A 256 -1.36 -2.81 -8.16
C VAL A 256 -1.73 -2.33 -9.57
N PHE A 257 -1.26 -2.98 -10.62
CA PHE A 257 -1.60 -2.59 -12.00
C PHE A 257 -3.10 -2.76 -12.28
N ARG A 258 -3.72 -3.83 -11.75
CA ARG A 258 -5.18 -4.00 -11.81
C ARG A 258 -5.93 -2.90 -11.05
N LEU A 259 -5.44 -2.48 -9.88
CA LEU A 259 -6.05 -1.38 -9.12
C LEU A 259 -5.94 -0.04 -9.87
N LEU A 260 -4.81 0.23 -10.51
CA LEU A 260 -4.61 1.42 -11.35
C LEU A 260 -5.58 1.43 -12.55
N GLN A 261 -5.67 0.30 -13.26
CA GLN A 261 -6.56 0.14 -14.41
C GLN A 261 -8.03 0.28 -14.01
N ALA A 262 -8.46 -0.37 -12.93
CA ALA A 262 -9.82 -0.27 -12.43
C ALA A 262 -10.21 1.17 -12.07
N ALA A 263 -9.30 1.92 -11.41
CA ALA A 263 -9.53 3.32 -11.06
C ALA A 263 -9.62 4.23 -12.30
N ALA A 264 -8.87 3.94 -13.37
CA ALA A 264 -8.99 4.65 -14.64
C ALA A 264 -10.33 4.36 -15.34
N GLY A 265 -10.73 3.09 -15.41
CA GLY A 265 -11.99 2.67 -16.03
C GLY A 265 -13.23 3.21 -15.31
N ALA A 266 -13.22 3.24 -13.98
CA ALA A 266 -14.32 3.79 -13.17
C ALA A 266 -14.60 5.28 -13.43
N ARG A 267 -13.67 6.00 -14.06
CA ARG A 267 -13.80 7.43 -14.41
C ARG A 267 -14.08 7.66 -15.89
N GLY A 268 -14.50 6.63 -16.63
CA GLY A 268 -14.84 6.70 -18.04
C GLY A 268 -13.65 6.66 -19.00
N GLY A 269 -12.46 6.31 -18.50
CA GLY A 269 -11.28 6.06 -19.33
C GLY A 269 -11.32 4.70 -20.02
N ASP A 270 -10.32 4.46 -20.88
CA ASP A 270 -10.10 3.15 -21.51
C ASP A 270 -9.75 2.11 -20.42
N GLY A 271 -10.67 1.17 -20.20
CA GLY A 271 -10.56 0.14 -19.17
C GLY A 271 -9.45 -0.88 -19.39
N GLU A 272 -8.66 -0.75 -20.46
CA GLU A 272 -7.55 -1.64 -20.83
C GLU A 272 -6.17 -0.95 -20.84
N VAL A 273 -6.02 0.22 -20.21
CA VAL A 273 -4.80 1.06 -20.25
C VAL A 273 -3.49 0.38 -19.79
N LEU A 274 -3.56 -0.72 -19.04
CA LEU A 274 -2.42 -1.52 -18.54
C LEU A 274 -2.58 -3.02 -18.83
N LYS A 275 -3.40 -3.39 -19.81
CA LYS A 275 -3.76 -4.79 -20.08
C LYS A 275 -2.55 -5.67 -20.36
N GLU A 276 -1.65 -5.20 -21.24
CA GLU A 276 -0.44 -5.96 -21.58
C GLU A 276 0.45 -6.18 -20.35
N GLU A 277 0.67 -5.15 -19.55
CA GLU A 277 1.50 -5.22 -18.35
C GLU A 277 0.90 -6.18 -17.32
N ILE A 278 -0.43 -6.18 -17.15
CA ILE A 278 -1.14 -7.11 -16.26
C ILE A 278 -0.98 -8.56 -16.75
N GLU A 279 -1.11 -8.80 -18.06
CA GLU A 279 -0.94 -10.12 -18.66
C GLU A 279 0.48 -10.67 -18.48
N ASP A 280 1.47 -9.80 -18.48
CA ASP A 280 2.88 -10.13 -18.27
C ASP A 280 3.15 -10.61 -16.84
N TYR A 281 2.65 -9.90 -15.83
CA TYR A 281 2.73 -10.38 -14.45
C TYR A 281 2.02 -11.72 -14.29
N ALA A 282 0.84 -11.87 -14.90
CA ALA A 282 0.11 -13.13 -14.85
C ALA A 282 0.90 -14.30 -15.49
N ARG A 283 1.67 -14.05 -16.57
CA ARG A 283 2.58 -15.05 -17.15
C ARG A 283 3.69 -15.43 -16.18
N VAL A 284 4.30 -14.45 -15.52
CA VAL A 284 5.36 -14.71 -14.51
C VAL A 284 4.82 -15.50 -13.32
N MET A 285 3.64 -15.13 -12.80
CA MET A 285 2.96 -15.87 -11.73
C MET A 285 2.69 -17.33 -12.14
N ARG A 286 2.14 -17.56 -13.34
CA ARG A 286 1.90 -18.92 -13.86
C ARG A 286 3.19 -19.74 -13.97
N ARG A 287 4.29 -19.15 -14.46
CA ARG A 287 5.59 -19.84 -14.55
C ARG A 287 6.14 -20.18 -13.17
N LYS A 288 6.04 -19.27 -12.20
CA LYS A 288 6.49 -19.52 -10.82
C LYS A 288 5.63 -20.58 -10.11
N GLY A 289 4.40 -20.79 -10.56
CA GLY A 289 3.48 -21.76 -10.00
C GLY A 289 2.98 -21.32 -8.63
N GLU A 290 2.93 -22.25 -7.68
CA GLU A 290 2.60 -21.90 -6.30
C GLU A 290 3.67 -20.96 -5.72
N HIS A 291 3.26 -19.73 -5.40
CA HIS A 291 4.16 -18.73 -4.86
C HIS A 291 4.78 -19.19 -3.53
N PHE A 292 6.02 -18.79 -3.29
CA PHE A 292 6.70 -19.08 -2.04
C PHE A 292 6.13 -18.21 -0.91
N VAL A 293 5.87 -18.81 0.24
CA VAL A 293 5.44 -18.10 1.46
C VAL A 293 6.64 -18.01 2.38
N SER A 294 7.12 -16.79 2.61
CA SER A 294 8.28 -16.53 3.47
C SER A 294 7.94 -16.75 4.95
N ALA A 295 8.97 -17.02 5.76
CA ALA A 295 8.86 -16.99 7.22
C ALA A 295 9.17 -15.59 7.79
N ASP A 296 9.65 -14.66 6.97
CA ASP A 296 9.90 -13.28 7.36
C ASP A 296 8.57 -12.56 7.66
N PRO A 297 8.40 -11.95 8.85
CA PRO A 297 7.14 -11.31 9.22
C PRO A 297 6.73 -10.14 8.32
N LEU A 298 7.68 -9.39 7.78
CA LEU A 298 7.39 -8.28 6.87
C LEU A 298 6.89 -8.82 5.53
N ASP A 299 7.59 -9.78 4.95
CA ASP A 299 7.18 -10.41 3.69
C ASP A 299 5.81 -11.08 3.84
N LEU A 300 5.55 -11.77 4.96
CA LEU A 300 4.24 -12.36 5.28
C LEU A 300 3.12 -11.32 5.37
N GLY A 301 3.36 -10.24 6.11
CA GLY A 301 2.40 -9.15 6.26
C GLY A 301 2.08 -8.49 4.92
N MET A 302 3.11 -8.21 4.12
CA MET A 302 2.94 -7.67 2.77
C MET A 302 2.22 -8.64 1.85
N THR A 303 2.50 -9.94 1.92
CA THR A 303 1.80 -10.97 1.11
C THR A 303 0.30 -10.98 1.41
N LEU A 304 -0.07 -11.04 2.69
CA LEU A 304 -1.48 -11.01 3.13
C LEU A 304 -2.16 -9.71 2.71
N TRP A 305 -1.45 -8.58 2.86
CA TRP A 305 -1.93 -7.29 2.41
C TRP A 305 -2.06 -7.19 0.88
N THR A 306 -1.21 -7.82 0.09
CA THR A 306 -1.41 -7.78 -1.37
C THR A 306 -2.57 -8.70 -1.77
N ALA A 307 -2.63 -9.91 -1.21
CA ALA A 307 -3.64 -10.91 -1.56
C ALA A 307 -5.07 -10.50 -1.20
N HIS A 308 -5.29 -9.75 -0.11
CA HIS A 308 -6.67 -9.43 0.33
C HIS A 308 -7.49 -8.65 -0.70
N TRP A 309 -6.84 -7.90 -1.59
CA TRP A 309 -7.51 -7.15 -2.66
C TRP A 309 -8.32 -8.03 -3.61
N PHE A 310 -7.89 -9.29 -3.77
CA PHE A 310 -8.50 -10.25 -4.66
C PHE A 310 -8.81 -11.57 -3.96
N VAL A 311 -9.10 -11.55 -2.65
CA VAL A 311 -9.36 -12.76 -1.83
C VAL A 311 -10.47 -13.68 -2.36
N HIS A 312 -11.33 -13.17 -3.23
CA HIS A 312 -12.38 -13.94 -3.91
C HIS A 312 -11.85 -14.76 -5.10
N GLU A 313 -10.62 -14.51 -5.56
CA GLU A 313 -9.94 -15.27 -6.59
C GLU A 313 -9.14 -16.42 -5.95
N GLU A 314 -9.17 -17.59 -6.60
CA GLU A 314 -8.61 -18.83 -6.06
C GLU A 314 -7.11 -18.71 -5.70
N TRP A 315 -6.31 -18.04 -6.54
CA TRP A 315 -4.87 -17.86 -6.30
C TRP A 315 -4.59 -17.06 -5.02
N ALA A 316 -5.40 -16.02 -4.75
CA ALA A 316 -5.22 -15.13 -3.62
C ALA A 316 -5.73 -15.77 -2.32
N ALA A 317 -6.86 -16.47 -2.39
CA ALA A 317 -7.40 -17.24 -1.26
C ALA A 317 -6.39 -18.29 -0.78
N LYS A 318 -5.88 -19.12 -1.71
CA LYS A 318 -4.86 -20.15 -1.40
C LYS A 318 -3.57 -19.57 -0.86
N LEU A 319 -3.11 -18.45 -1.42
CA LEU A 319 -1.92 -17.77 -0.91
C LEU A 319 -2.15 -17.25 0.52
N GLY A 320 -3.32 -16.65 0.78
CA GLY A 320 -3.72 -16.20 2.11
C GLY A 320 -3.76 -17.33 3.13
N GLU A 321 -4.39 -18.46 2.79
CA GLU A 321 -4.44 -19.66 3.65
C GLU A 321 -3.04 -20.13 4.03
N ARG A 322 -2.13 -20.26 3.07
CA ARG A 322 -0.74 -20.68 3.32
C ARG A 322 0.03 -19.67 4.18
N CYS A 323 -0.22 -18.37 4.03
CA CYS A 323 0.33 -17.36 4.93
C CYS A 323 -0.19 -17.53 6.36
N PHE A 324 -1.49 -17.81 6.54
CA PHE A 324 -2.06 -18.10 7.87
C PHE A 324 -1.46 -19.37 8.49
N GLU A 325 -1.28 -20.44 7.70
CA GLU A 325 -0.61 -21.66 8.16
C GLU A 325 0.81 -21.36 8.64
N GLN A 326 1.59 -20.58 7.88
CA GLN A 326 2.95 -20.20 8.24
C GLN A 326 3.02 -19.42 9.57
N ILE A 327 2.08 -18.50 9.81
CA ILE A 327 1.97 -17.76 11.08
C ILE A 327 1.64 -18.72 12.24
N CYS A 328 0.67 -19.62 12.04
CA CYS A 328 0.26 -20.59 13.06
C CYS A 328 1.37 -21.60 13.39
N MET A 329 2.05 -22.12 12.37
CA MET A 329 3.16 -23.06 12.55
C MET A 329 4.34 -22.41 13.27
N SER A 330 4.66 -21.15 12.94
CA SER A 330 5.73 -20.41 13.62
C SER A 330 5.42 -20.22 15.11
N SER A 331 4.14 -19.99 15.45
CA SER A 331 3.67 -19.85 16.83
C SER A 331 3.77 -21.16 17.63
N ILE A 332 3.53 -22.31 17.02
CA ILE A 332 3.63 -23.63 17.66
C ILE A 332 5.10 -23.98 18.00
N HIS A 333 6.04 -23.67 17.12
CA HIS A 333 7.47 -23.94 17.34
C HIS A 333 8.08 -23.07 18.45
N SER A 334 7.57 -21.85 18.66
CA SER A 334 7.99 -21.00 19.78
C SER A 334 7.45 -21.44 21.15
N ILE A 335 6.37 -22.23 21.19
CA ILE A 335 5.74 -22.72 22.43
C ILE A 335 6.31 -24.07 22.86
N CYS A 336 6.84 -24.88 21.93
CA CYS A 336 7.36 -26.22 22.24
C CYS A 336 8.72 -26.48 21.58
N PRO A 337 9.85 -26.09 22.19
CA PRO A 337 11.20 -26.33 21.65
C PRO A 337 11.58 -27.81 21.53
N ALA A 338 10.78 -28.72 22.10
CA ALA A 338 11.13 -30.13 22.28
C ALA A 338 10.75 -31.06 21.10
N VAL A 339 10.15 -30.55 20.02
CA VAL A 339 9.83 -31.38 18.84
C VAL A 339 10.86 -31.18 17.74
N ARG A 340 12.13 -31.46 18.06
CA ARG A 340 13.16 -31.84 17.09
C ARG A 340 14.05 -32.93 17.70
N ARG A 341 13.66 -34.18 17.50
CA ARG A 341 14.56 -35.33 17.38
C ARG A 341 14.05 -36.23 16.28
#